data_AF-A0A2K6V009-F1
#
_entry.id   AF-A0A2K6V009-F1
#
_cell.length_a   1.000
_cell.length_b   1.000
_cell.length_c   1.000
_cell.angle_alpha   90.00
_cell.angle_beta   90.00
_cell.angle_gamma   90.00
#
_symmetry.space_group_name_H-M   'P 1'
#
loop_
_entity.id
_entity.type
_entity.pdbx_description
1 polymer ?
#
loop_
_entity_poly.entity_id
_entity_poly.type
_entity_poly.pdbx_seq_one_letter_code
_entity_poly.pdbx_strand_id
1 'polypeptide(L)'
;MQRAAALVRRGCGPRTPGSWGRNQSSAAAEASAVLKVRPERSRRERILTPESMNPQVKAVEYAVRGPIVLKAGEIELELQRGIKKPFTEVIRANIGDAQAMGQQPITFLRQVMALCTYPNLLDSPSFPEDAKKRARRILQACGGNSLGSYSASQGVNCIREDVAAYITRRDGGVPADPDNIYLTTGASDGISTILKILVSGGGKSRTGVMIPIPQYPLYSAVISELDAIQVNYYLDEENCWALNVNELRRAVQEAKDHCDPKVLCIINPGNPTGQVQSRKCIEDVIHFAWEEKLFLLADEVYQDNVYSPDCRFHSFKKVLYEMGPEYSSNVELASFHSTSKGYMGECGYRGGYMEVINLHPEIKGQLVKLLSVRLCPPVSGQAAMDIVVNPPVPGEESFEQFSREKESVLGNLAKKAKLTEDLFNQVPGIHCNPLQGAMYAFPRIFLPAKAVEAAQAHQMAPDMFYCMKLLEETGICVVPGSGFGQREGTHHFRMTILPPVEKLKTVLQKVKDFHINFLDKFCSGPFPVRAPPNKVVI
;
A
#
# COMPACT_ATOMS: atom_id res chain seq x y z
N MET A 1 20.35 -53.80 -36.16
CA MET A 1 20.10 -55.22 -35.81
C MET A 1 19.24 -55.26 -34.56
N GLN A 2 18.06 -55.89 -34.67
CA GLN A 2 17.26 -56.63 -33.67
C GLN A 2 17.08 -56.05 -32.24
N ARG A 3 15.90 -56.04 -31.58
CA ARG A 3 14.59 -56.69 -31.80
C ARG A 3 13.56 -56.18 -30.76
N ALA A 4 12.27 -56.40 -31.10
CA ALA A 4 11.05 -56.57 -30.27
C ALA A 4 9.99 -55.46 -30.52
N ALA A 5 8.94 -55.63 -31.34
CA ALA A 5 7.74 -56.50 -31.25
C ALA A 5 6.88 -56.15 -30.00
N ALA A 6 5.58 -55.89 -30.02
CA ALA A 6 4.42 -56.02 -30.94
C ALA A 6 3.32 -55.03 -30.44
N LEU A 7 2.16 -54.71 -31.04
CA LEU A 7 1.12 -55.51 -31.67
C LEU A 7 0.11 -54.59 -32.43
N VAL A 8 -0.13 -54.93 -33.70
CA VAL A 8 -1.39 -54.98 -34.50
C VAL A 8 -2.43 -53.85 -34.49
N ARG A 9 -2.64 -53.34 -35.72
CA ARG A 9 -3.67 -52.44 -36.28
C ARG A 9 -5.04 -53.09 -36.48
N ARG A 10 -6.09 -52.26 -36.54
CA ARG A 10 -7.20 -52.20 -37.54
C ARG A 10 -7.99 -50.90 -37.22
N GLY A 11 -8.35 -49.97 -38.08
CA GLY A 11 -8.36 -49.80 -39.54
C GLY A 11 -9.53 -48.85 -39.85
N CYS A 12 -9.25 -47.67 -40.42
CA CYS A 12 -10.22 -46.59 -40.70
C CYS A 12 -11.05 -46.80 -41.98
N GLY A 13 -12.36 -46.51 -41.87
CA GLY A 13 -13.10 -45.59 -42.76
C GLY A 13 -13.87 -46.21 -43.95
N PRO A 14 -14.59 -45.40 -44.76
CA PRO A 14 -15.01 -43.99 -44.60
C PRO A 14 -16.52 -43.75 -44.98
N ARG A 15 -17.04 -42.51 -44.81
CA ARG A 15 -17.96 -41.78 -45.73
C ARG A 15 -18.75 -40.66 -45.02
N THR A 16 -18.44 -39.41 -45.37
CA THR A 16 -19.40 -38.29 -45.52
C THR A 16 -19.87 -38.27 -46.99
N PRO A 17 -20.92 -37.54 -47.45
CA PRO A 17 -21.47 -36.29 -46.90
C PRO A 17 -23.02 -36.17 -46.94
N GLY A 18 -23.57 -35.11 -46.34
CA GLY A 18 -24.98 -34.75 -46.58
C GLY A 18 -25.47 -33.67 -45.63
N SER A 19 -25.78 -32.51 -46.20
CA SER A 19 -26.21 -31.30 -45.53
C SER A 19 -27.63 -30.91 -45.98
N TRP A 20 -28.29 -30.11 -45.13
CA TRP A 20 -29.51 -29.29 -45.36
C TRP A 20 -30.89 -29.97 -45.32
N GLY A 21 -31.80 -29.30 -44.61
CA GLY A 21 -33.23 -29.29 -44.96
C GLY A 21 -34.21 -29.46 -43.81
N ARG A 22 -34.67 -28.34 -43.23
CA ARG A 22 -35.95 -28.28 -42.50
C ARG A 22 -37.11 -28.50 -43.49
N ASN A 23 -38.12 -29.28 -43.12
CA ASN A 23 -39.49 -28.78 -42.95
C ASN A 23 -40.50 -29.86 -42.54
N GLN A 24 -41.56 -29.36 -41.90
CA GLN A 24 -42.62 -29.98 -41.10
C GLN A 24 -43.67 -30.77 -41.90
N SER A 25 -44.33 -31.75 -41.24
CA SER A 25 -45.80 -31.81 -41.03
C SER A 25 -46.15 -33.11 -40.26
N SER A 26 -46.70 -33.01 -39.04
CA SER A 26 -48.11 -33.16 -38.63
C SER A 26 -48.72 -34.57 -38.74
N ALA A 27 -48.98 -35.21 -37.60
CA ALA A 27 -50.27 -35.84 -37.25
C ALA A 27 -50.21 -36.43 -35.83
N ALA A 28 -51.30 -36.23 -35.08
CA ALA A 28 -51.44 -36.48 -33.65
C ALA A 28 -51.72 -37.95 -33.30
N ALA A 29 -51.30 -38.35 -32.09
CA ALA A 29 -51.98 -39.37 -31.29
C ALA A 29 -51.69 -39.10 -29.81
N GLU A 30 -52.76 -38.90 -29.04
CA GLU A 30 -52.76 -38.68 -27.60
C GLU A 30 -52.34 -39.94 -26.84
N ALA A 31 -51.48 -39.76 -25.83
CA ALA A 31 -51.34 -40.69 -24.71
C ALA A 31 -51.15 -39.87 -23.43
N SER A 32 -52.22 -39.77 -22.66
CA SER A 32 -52.24 -39.18 -21.32
C SER A 32 -51.44 -40.07 -20.37
N ALA A 33 -50.29 -39.58 -19.91
CA ALA A 33 -49.60 -40.12 -18.75
C ALA A 33 -49.31 -38.96 -17.78
N VAL A 34 -49.93 -39.04 -16.61
CA VAL A 34 -49.84 -38.13 -15.47
C VAL A 34 -48.38 -37.71 -15.21
N LEU A 35 -48.01 -36.49 -15.61
CA LEU A 35 -46.81 -35.82 -15.14
C LEU A 35 -47.04 -35.39 -13.69
N LYS A 36 -46.64 -36.25 -12.74
CA LYS A 36 -46.40 -35.83 -11.36
C LYS A 36 -45.47 -34.61 -11.41
N VAL A 37 -46.00 -33.44 -11.10
CA VAL A 37 -45.23 -32.24 -10.82
C VAL A 37 -44.19 -32.63 -9.76
N ARG A 38 -42.92 -32.69 -10.15
CA ARG A 38 -41.83 -32.82 -9.18
C ARG A 38 -41.96 -31.62 -8.24
N PRO A 39 -41.96 -31.80 -6.91
CA PRO A 39 -41.91 -30.66 -6.02
C PRO A 39 -40.70 -29.83 -6.43
N GLU A 40 -40.89 -28.52 -6.56
CA GLU A 40 -39.79 -27.58 -6.76
C GLU A 40 -38.67 -27.98 -5.81
N ARG A 41 -37.53 -28.43 -6.36
CA ARG A 41 -36.34 -28.70 -5.55
C ARG A 41 -36.12 -27.42 -4.74
N SER A 42 -36.25 -27.50 -3.42
CA SER A 42 -35.96 -26.36 -2.55
C SER A 42 -34.60 -25.83 -2.99
N ARG A 43 -34.52 -24.52 -3.26
CA ARG A 43 -33.27 -23.90 -3.65
C ARG A 43 -32.26 -24.25 -2.56
N ARG A 44 -31.19 -24.97 -2.91
CA ARG A 44 -30.11 -25.35 -2.00
C ARG A 44 -29.73 -24.12 -1.16
N GLU A 45 -29.85 -24.24 0.15
CA GLU A 45 -29.47 -23.16 1.06
C GLU A 45 -28.02 -22.75 0.76
N ARG A 46 -27.80 -21.44 0.69
CA ARG A 46 -26.47 -20.91 0.43
C ARG A 46 -25.62 -21.15 1.67
N ILE A 47 -24.52 -21.87 1.50
CA ILE A 47 -23.58 -22.18 2.60
C ILE A 47 -22.86 -20.91 3.06
N LEU A 48 -22.54 -20.00 2.13
CA LEU A 48 -21.88 -18.73 2.42
C LEU A 48 -22.89 -17.59 2.37
N THR A 49 -23.17 -17.00 3.53
CA THR A 49 -24.00 -15.82 3.74
C THR A 49 -23.26 -14.86 4.68
N PRO A 50 -23.70 -13.59 4.83
CA PRO A 50 -23.13 -12.69 5.85
C PRO A 50 -23.16 -13.29 7.26
N GLU A 51 -24.17 -14.09 7.59
CA GLU A 51 -24.28 -14.73 8.90
C GLU A 51 -23.22 -15.83 9.08
N SER A 52 -22.97 -16.66 8.05
CA SER A 52 -22.04 -17.79 8.12
C SER A 52 -20.56 -17.45 7.82
N MET A 53 -20.29 -16.22 7.38
CA MET A 53 -18.92 -15.76 7.09
C MET A 53 -18.06 -15.65 8.37
N ASN A 54 -16.75 -15.91 8.24
CA ASN A 54 -15.79 -15.78 9.34
C ASN A 54 -15.92 -14.39 10.02
N PRO A 55 -16.22 -14.31 11.33
CA PRO A 55 -16.38 -13.05 12.05
C PRO A 55 -15.17 -12.13 11.95
N GLN A 56 -13.95 -12.67 11.93
CA GLN A 56 -12.72 -11.86 11.78
C GLN A 56 -12.72 -11.11 10.46
N VAL A 57 -13.14 -11.76 9.36
CA VAL A 57 -13.24 -11.13 8.03
C VAL A 57 -14.36 -10.09 8.00
N LYS A 58 -15.46 -10.31 8.72
CA LYS A 58 -16.55 -9.34 8.84
C LYS A 58 -16.14 -8.06 9.58
N ALA A 59 -15.21 -8.16 10.51
CA ALA A 59 -14.65 -7.04 11.25
C ALA A 59 -13.54 -6.29 10.49
N VAL A 60 -13.11 -6.78 9.31
CA VAL A 60 -12.12 -6.10 8.49
C VAL A 60 -12.76 -4.93 7.76
N GLU A 61 -12.29 -3.71 8.06
CA GLU A 61 -12.63 -2.50 7.32
C GLU A 61 -11.40 -1.96 6.58
N TYR A 62 -11.58 -1.55 5.33
CA TYR A 62 -10.50 -0.97 4.52
C TYR A 62 -11.01 0.23 3.70
N ALA A 63 -11.00 1.40 4.33
CA ALA A 63 -11.66 2.60 3.81
C ALA A 63 -11.11 3.14 2.48
N VAL A 64 -9.86 2.82 2.11
CA VAL A 64 -9.25 3.24 0.83
C VAL A 64 -10.03 2.71 -0.39
N ARG A 65 -10.87 1.68 -0.20
CA ARG A 65 -11.81 1.13 -1.21
C ARG A 65 -13.26 1.08 -0.71
N GLY A 66 -13.65 2.02 0.16
CA GLY A 66 -14.97 2.08 0.79
C GLY A 66 -16.09 2.73 -0.05
N PRO A 67 -17.18 3.19 0.60
CA PRO A 67 -18.39 3.71 -0.06
C PRO A 67 -18.17 4.83 -1.08
N ILE A 68 -17.24 5.74 -0.81
CA ILE A 68 -16.90 6.84 -1.75
C ILE A 68 -16.38 6.29 -3.08
N VAL A 69 -15.59 5.21 -3.06
CA VAL A 69 -15.06 4.59 -4.29
C VAL A 69 -16.18 3.91 -5.08
N LEU A 70 -17.18 3.35 -4.40
CA LEU A 70 -18.37 2.81 -5.05
C LEU A 70 -19.18 3.92 -5.73
N LYS A 71 -19.40 5.05 -5.03
CA LYS A 71 -20.08 6.22 -5.59
C LYS A 71 -19.32 6.81 -6.78
N ALA A 72 -17.99 6.86 -6.69
CA ALA A 72 -17.13 7.30 -7.79
C ALA A 72 -17.33 6.42 -9.04
N GLY A 73 -17.40 5.09 -8.88
CA GLY A 73 -17.69 4.16 -9.97
C GLY A 73 -19.09 4.33 -10.56
N GLU A 74 -20.11 4.60 -9.72
CA GLU A 74 -21.46 4.93 -10.19
C GLU A 74 -21.44 6.19 -11.07
N ILE A 75 -20.80 7.26 -10.61
CA ILE A 75 -20.69 8.53 -11.36
C ILE A 75 -19.91 8.33 -12.68
N GLU A 76 -18.85 7.52 -12.68
CA GLU A 76 -18.12 7.15 -13.92
C GLU A 76 -19.07 6.48 -14.94
N LEU A 77 -19.94 5.57 -14.50
CA LEU A 77 -20.94 4.93 -15.36
C LEU A 77 -22.02 5.91 -15.83
N GLU A 78 -22.44 6.85 -14.98
CA GLU A 78 -23.39 7.91 -15.36
C GLU A 78 -22.82 8.80 -16.47
N LEU A 79 -21.57 9.22 -16.35
CA LEU A 79 -20.86 10.02 -17.36
C LEU A 79 -20.74 9.26 -18.70
N GLN A 80 -20.42 7.95 -18.65
CA GLN A 80 -20.38 7.09 -19.84
C GLN A 80 -21.74 6.97 -20.54
N ARG A 81 -22.85 7.06 -19.79
CA ARG A 81 -24.21 7.07 -20.33
C ARG A 81 -24.66 8.46 -20.81
N GLY A 82 -23.79 9.47 -20.73
CA GLY A 82 -24.09 10.84 -21.17
C GLY A 82 -24.90 11.67 -20.17
N ILE A 83 -25.02 11.24 -18.92
CA ILE A 83 -25.66 12.04 -17.87
C ILE A 83 -24.80 13.28 -17.62
N LYS A 84 -25.41 14.46 -17.77
CA LYS A 84 -24.70 15.74 -17.56
C LYS A 84 -24.40 15.94 -16.07
N LYS A 85 -23.15 16.26 -15.76
CA LYS A 85 -22.66 16.64 -14.43
C LYS A 85 -21.90 17.97 -14.53
N PRO A 86 -21.62 18.65 -13.40
CA PRO A 86 -20.79 19.86 -13.38
C PRO A 86 -19.32 19.62 -13.77
N PHE A 87 -18.94 18.37 -14.03
CA PHE A 87 -17.60 17.92 -14.39
C PHE A 87 -17.71 16.80 -15.43
N THR A 88 -16.60 16.52 -16.14
CA THR A 88 -16.55 15.57 -17.26
C THR A 88 -15.83 14.27 -16.93
N GLU A 89 -15.11 14.20 -15.81
CA GLU A 89 -14.38 13.02 -15.35
C GLU A 89 -14.41 12.94 -13.82
N VAL A 90 -14.27 11.72 -13.29
CA VAL A 90 -13.95 11.50 -11.88
C VAL A 90 -12.43 11.48 -11.72
N ILE A 91 -11.91 12.33 -10.84
CA ILE A 91 -10.48 12.40 -10.54
C ILE A 91 -10.22 11.59 -9.26
N ARG A 92 -9.59 10.43 -9.42
CA ARG A 92 -9.26 9.50 -8.34
C ARG A 92 -8.05 9.95 -7.52
N ALA A 93 -8.23 10.98 -6.68
CA ALA A 93 -7.18 11.45 -5.76
C ALA A 93 -7.07 10.61 -4.46
N ASN A 94 -7.63 9.39 -4.47
CA ASN A 94 -7.78 8.52 -3.30
C ASN A 94 -6.74 7.40 -3.21
N ILE A 95 -5.97 7.09 -4.26
CA ILE A 95 -5.02 5.97 -4.29
C ILE A 95 -3.60 6.43 -4.66
N GLY A 96 -2.59 5.82 -4.02
CA GLY A 96 -1.18 6.05 -4.36
C GLY A 96 -0.69 5.17 -5.50
N ASP A 97 -1.33 5.24 -6.66
CA ASP A 97 -0.93 4.51 -7.86
C ASP A 97 -0.25 5.49 -8.83
N ALA A 98 1.08 5.49 -8.82
CA ALA A 98 1.85 6.53 -9.48
C ALA A 98 1.67 6.55 -11.00
N GLN A 99 1.72 5.38 -11.64
CA GLN A 99 1.61 5.25 -13.08
C GLN A 99 0.16 5.50 -13.56
N ALA A 100 -0.85 5.06 -12.80
CA ALA A 100 -2.25 5.39 -13.10
C ALA A 100 -2.54 6.90 -13.07
N MET A 101 -1.70 7.68 -12.37
CA MET A 101 -1.76 9.14 -12.29
C MET A 101 -0.79 9.85 -13.24
N GLY A 102 -0.14 9.12 -14.15
CA GLY A 102 0.67 9.68 -15.23
C GLY A 102 2.17 9.80 -14.94
N GLN A 103 2.67 9.29 -13.80
CA GLN A 103 4.11 9.15 -13.60
C GLN A 103 4.69 8.21 -14.66
N GLN A 104 5.74 8.64 -15.34
CA GLN A 104 6.43 7.80 -16.31
C GLN A 104 7.22 6.70 -15.59
N PRO A 105 7.22 5.47 -16.11
CA PRO A 105 8.05 4.40 -15.55
C PRO A 105 9.54 4.69 -15.78
N ILE A 106 10.39 4.19 -14.90
CA ILE A 106 11.85 4.31 -15.02
C ILE A 106 12.35 3.39 -16.14
N THR A 107 13.06 3.95 -17.12
CA THR A 107 13.42 3.25 -18.36
C THR A 107 14.26 2.01 -18.09
N PHE A 108 15.27 2.13 -17.23
CA PHE A 108 16.19 1.03 -16.91
C PHE A 108 15.45 -0.18 -16.32
N LEU A 109 14.46 0.06 -15.47
CA LEU A 109 13.65 -1.01 -14.91
C LEU A 109 12.86 -1.75 -16.00
N ARG A 110 12.22 -1.01 -16.91
CA ARG A 110 11.47 -1.59 -18.02
C ARG A 110 12.37 -2.41 -18.94
N GLN A 111 13.60 -1.95 -19.17
CA GLN A 111 14.59 -2.64 -19.98
C GLN A 111 14.98 -3.99 -19.38
N VAL A 112 15.39 -4.02 -18.11
CA VAL A 112 15.77 -5.26 -17.42
C VAL A 112 14.58 -6.22 -17.32
N MET A 113 13.39 -5.72 -16.99
CA MET A 113 12.18 -6.55 -16.92
C MET A 113 11.81 -7.16 -18.28
N ALA A 114 11.94 -6.41 -19.38
CA ALA A 114 11.71 -6.93 -20.73
C ALA A 114 12.72 -8.02 -21.09
N LEU A 115 14.00 -7.81 -20.79
CA LEU A 115 15.07 -8.79 -21.02
C LEU A 115 14.85 -10.08 -20.21
N CYS A 116 14.44 -9.97 -18.94
CA CYS A 116 14.14 -11.15 -18.12
C CYS A 116 12.86 -11.87 -18.57
N THR A 117 11.89 -11.15 -19.12
CA THR A 117 10.63 -11.72 -19.63
C THR A 117 10.83 -12.41 -20.98
N TYR A 118 11.67 -11.84 -21.85
CA TYR A 118 12.00 -12.40 -23.16
C TYR A 118 13.52 -12.44 -23.40
N PRO A 119 14.22 -13.46 -22.89
CA PRO A 119 15.69 -13.51 -22.89
C PRO A 119 16.36 -13.47 -24.27
N ASN A 120 15.67 -13.80 -25.36
CA ASN A 120 16.20 -13.63 -26.72
C ASN A 120 16.59 -12.18 -27.04
N LEU A 121 16.05 -11.20 -26.30
CA LEU A 121 16.42 -9.79 -26.43
C LEU A 121 17.81 -9.46 -25.86
N LEU A 122 18.48 -10.38 -25.17
CA LEU A 122 19.86 -10.19 -24.72
C LEU A 122 20.83 -9.94 -25.89
N ASP A 123 20.54 -10.50 -27.06
CA ASP A 123 21.33 -10.28 -28.28
C ASP A 123 20.90 -9.02 -29.06
N SER A 124 19.79 -8.38 -28.66
CA SER A 124 19.27 -7.19 -29.35
C SER A 124 20.17 -5.97 -29.09
N PRO A 125 20.48 -5.16 -30.12
CA PRO A 125 21.21 -3.91 -29.94
C PRO A 125 20.35 -2.80 -29.31
N SER A 126 19.04 -3.02 -29.11
CA SER A 126 18.12 -2.02 -28.53
C SER A 126 18.23 -1.84 -27.01
N PHE A 127 19.05 -2.65 -26.33
CA PHE A 127 19.19 -2.63 -24.88
C PHE A 127 20.63 -2.33 -24.47
N PRO A 128 20.84 -1.48 -23.45
CA PRO A 128 22.18 -1.16 -22.97
C PRO A 128 22.82 -2.37 -22.27
N GLU A 129 24.15 -2.42 -22.27
CA GLU A 129 24.89 -3.61 -21.82
C GLU A 129 24.79 -3.83 -20.31
N ASP A 130 24.68 -2.74 -19.54
CA ASP A 130 24.46 -2.81 -18.10
C ASP A 130 23.08 -3.41 -17.74
N ALA A 131 22.03 -3.13 -18.51
CA ALA A 131 20.72 -3.77 -18.36
C ALA A 131 20.78 -5.26 -18.70
N LYS A 132 21.49 -5.64 -19.78
CA LYS A 132 21.74 -7.05 -20.14
C LYS A 132 22.52 -7.79 -19.06
N LYS A 133 23.51 -7.13 -18.46
CA LYS A 133 24.28 -7.67 -17.33
C LYS A 133 23.38 -7.95 -16.13
N ARG A 134 22.46 -7.03 -15.78
CA ARG A 134 21.47 -7.27 -14.70
C ARG A 134 20.57 -8.44 -15.05
N ALA A 135 19.98 -8.45 -16.24
CA ALA A 135 19.08 -9.52 -16.67
C ALA A 135 19.76 -10.90 -16.67
N ARG A 136 20.98 -11.01 -17.20
CA ARG A 136 21.76 -12.27 -17.17
C ARG A 136 21.98 -12.77 -15.75
N ARG A 137 22.38 -11.90 -14.83
CA ARG A 137 22.60 -12.27 -13.43
C ARG A 137 21.33 -12.78 -12.75
N ILE A 138 20.21 -12.08 -12.94
CA ILE A 138 18.90 -12.49 -12.39
C ILE A 138 18.49 -13.85 -12.96
N LEU A 139 18.54 -14.01 -14.29
CA LEU A 139 18.17 -15.27 -14.94
C LEU A 139 19.05 -16.42 -14.45
N GLN A 140 20.37 -16.26 -14.40
CA GLN A 140 21.32 -17.29 -13.93
C GLN A 140 21.07 -17.74 -12.48
N ALA A 141 20.55 -16.85 -11.63
CA ALA A 141 20.21 -17.19 -10.26
C ALA A 141 18.87 -17.94 -10.13
N CYS A 142 18.10 -18.04 -11.21
CA CYS A 142 16.82 -18.74 -11.26
C CYS A 142 16.99 -20.15 -11.85
N GLY A 143 16.19 -21.11 -11.37
CA GLY A 143 16.17 -22.46 -11.93
C GLY A 143 15.85 -22.44 -13.43
N GLY A 144 16.65 -23.13 -14.25
CA GLY A 144 16.45 -23.18 -15.70
C GLY A 144 16.63 -21.85 -16.42
N ASN A 145 17.31 -20.87 -15.79
CA ASN A 145 17.52 -19.53 -16.33
C ASN A 145 16.21 -18.79 -16.69
N SER A 146 15.16 -18.98 -15.88
CA SER A 146 13.81 -18.50 -16.20
C SER A 146 13.12 -17.87 -14.98
N LEU A 147 12.48 -16.71 -15.20
CA LEU A 147 11.59 -16.08 -14.22
C LEU A 147 10.33 -16.92 -13.93
N GLY A 148 10.02 -17.92 -14.75
CA GLY A 148 8.87 -18.80 -14.56
C GLY A 148 9.09 -19.87 -13.48
N SER A 149 10.32 -20.03 -12.99
CA SER A 149 10.67 -21.03 -11.99
C SER A 149 10.41 -20.54 -10.57
N TYR A 150 10.14 -21.48 -9.66
CA TYR A 150 10.18 -21.17 -8.23
C TYR A 150 11.62 -20.81 -7.79
N SER A 151 11.70 -19.94 -6.79
CA SER A 151 12.94 -19.59 -6.09
C SER A 151 12.88 -20.11 -4.64
N ALA A 152 13.95 -19.93 -3.87
CA ALA A 152 13.90 -20.21 -2.43
C ALA A 152 12.79 -19.37 -1.77
N SER A 153 12.21 -19.86 -0.67
CA SER A 153 11.07 -19.19 -0.03
C SER A 153 11.38 -17.81 0.54
N GLN A 154 12.64 -17.54 0.90
CA GLN A 154 13.11 -16.21 1.28
C GLN A 154 13.38 -15.30 0.06
N GLY A 155 13.42 -15.86 -1.14
CA GLY A 155 13.75 -15.17 -2.39
C GLY A 155 15.04 -15.67 -3.04
N VAL A 156 15.28 -15.23 -4.28
CA VAL A 156 16.50 -15.51 -5.04
C VAL A 156 17.71 -14.97 -4.28
N ASN A 157 18.73 -15.82 -4.10
CA ASN A 157 19.86 -15.54 -3.22
C ASN A 157 20.63 -14.26 -3.59
N CYS A 158 20.99 -14.09 -4.87
CA CYS A 158 21.74 -12.90 -5.29
C CYS A 158 20.95 -11.60 -5.13
N ILE A 159 19.61 -11.67 -5.15
CA ILE A 159 18.76 -10.50 -4.93
C ILE A 159 18.74 -10.15 -3.44
N ARG A 160 18.71 -11.15 -2.54
CA ARG A 160 18.87 -10.90 -1.09
C ARG A 160 20.23 -10.28 -0.76
N GLU A 161 21.30 -10.74 -1.40
CA GLU A 161 22.63 -10.15 -1.29
C GLU A 161 22.65 -8.68 -1.74
N ASP A 162 21.97 -8.37 -2.85
CA ASP A 162 21.85 -6.99 -3.34
C ASP A 162 21.05 -6.09 -2.41
N VAL A 163 19.97 -6.61 -1.82
CA VAL A 163 19.21 -5.90 -0.79
C VAL A 163 20.09 -5.61 0.43
N ALA A 164 20.83 -6.60 0.92
CA ALA A 164 21.75 -6.40 2.05
C ALA A 164 22.86 -5.38 1.73
N ALA A 165 23.44 -5.46 0.54
CA ALA A 165 24.43 -4.49 0.08
C ALA A 165 23.84 -3.08 -0.05
N TYR A 166 22.61 -2.94 -0.54
CA TYR A 166 21.88 -1.67 -0.59
C TYR A 166 21.65 -1.08 0.79
N ILE A 167 21.14 -1.88 1.74
CA ILE A 167 20.91 -1.46 3.12
C ILE A 167 22.22 -0.97 3.73
N THR A 168 23.30 -1.73 3.55
CA THR A 168 24.65 -1.37 4.04
C THR A 168 25.12 -0.03 3.46
N ARG A 169 24.94 0.21 2.15
CA ARG A 169 25.30 1.49 1.51
C ARG A 169 24.44 2.64 2.03
N ARG A 170 23.12 2.45 2.08
CA ARG A 170 22.13 3.45 2.56
C ARG A 170 22.41 3.85 4.00
N ASP A 171 22.77 2.89 4.84
CA ASP A 171 22.99 3.07 6.27
C ASP A 171 24.45 3.43 6.61
N GLY A 172 25.24 3.90 5.63
CA GLY A 172 26.58 4.45 5.87
C GLY A 172 27.60 3.41 6.34
N GLY A 173 27.43 2.15 5.96
CA GLY A 173 28.36 1.05 6.27
C GLY A 173 27.90 0.13 7.39
N VAL A 174 26.75 0.37 8.03
CA VAL A 174 26.15 -0.57 9.00
C VAL A 174 25.81 -1.89 8.26
N PRO A 175 26.46 -3.02 8.58
CA PRO A 175 26.29 -4.26 7.82
C PRO A 175 24.84 -4.77 7.84
N ALA A 176 24.41 -5.39 6.74
CA ALA A 176 23.19 -6.17 6.66
C ALA A 176 23.52 -7.59 6.22
N ASP A 177 22.81 -8.57 6.77
CA ASP A 177 22.99 -9.99 6.47
C ASP A 177 21.90 -10.44 5.50
N PRO A 178 22.25 -11.02 4.32
CA PRO A 178 21.27 -11.60 3.39
C PRO A 178 20.31 -12.60 4.05
N ASP A 179 20.72 -13.33 5.08
CA ASP A 179 19.91 -14.33 5.79
C ASP A 179 18.89 -13.73 6.77
N ASN A 180 18.89 -12.42 6.90
CA ASN A 180 17.85 -11.64 7.56
C ASN A 180 16.88 -11.00 6.56
N ILE A 181 17.11 -11.16 5.25
CA ILE A 181 16.28 -10.60 4.19
C ILE A 181 15.26 -11.64 3.69
N TYR A 182 14.00 -11.22 3.63
CA TYR A 182 12.90 -11.99 3.08
C TYR A 182 12.21 -11.18 2.00
N LEU A 183 12.29 -11.63 0.75
CA LEU A 183 11.54 -11.05 -0.35
C LEU A 183 10.06 -11.40 -0.20
N THR A 184 9.19 -10.46 -0.57
CA THR A 184 7.74 -10.54 -0.33
C THR A 184 6.95 -10.01 -1.52
N THR A 185 5.66 -10.35 -1.57
CA THR A 185 4.74 -9.86 -2.61
C THR A 185 4.22 -8.45 -2.25
N GLY A 186 5.13 -7.49 -2.26
CA GLY A 186 4.93 -6.15 -1.71
C GLY A 186 5.04 -6.12 -0.18
N ALA A 187 5.25 -4.93 0.40
CA ALA A 187 5.39 -4.78 1.86
C ALA A 187 4.18 -5.30 2.64
N SER A 188 2.97 -5.22 2.07
CA SER A 188 1.75 -5.74 2.71
C SER A 188 1.87 -7.21 3.11
N ASP A 189 2.54 -8.01 2.27
CA ASP A 189 2.75 -9.43 2.51
C ASP A 189 3.71 -9.70 3.68
N GLY A 190 4.77 -8.89 3.79
CA GLY A 190 5.69 -8.93 4.93
C GLY A 190 5.01 -8.54 6.24
N ILE A 191 4.25 -7.44 6.24
CA ILE A 191 3.52 -6.96 7.42
C ILE A 191 2.55 -8.02 7.93
N SER A 192 1.71 -8.57 7.04
CA SER A 192 0.77 -9.64 7.40
C SER A 192 1.49 -10.89 7.93
N THR A 193 2.65 -11.22 7.35
CA THR A 193 3.45 -12.37 7.77
C THR A 193 4.01 -12.20 9.19
N ILE A 194 4.62 -11.04 9.49
CA ILE A 194 5.19 -10.76 10.81
C ILE A 194 4.11 -10.67 11.88
N LEU A 195 3.01 -9.96 11.62
CA LEU A 195 1.91 -9.89 12.59
C LEU A 195 1.32 -11.28 12.87
N LYS A 196 1.16 -12.12 11.84
CA LYS A 196 0.60 -13.47 12.00
C LYS A 196 1.45 -14.39 12.90
N ILE A 197 2.78 -14.25 12.90
CA ILE A 197 3.65 -15.06 13.76
C ILE A 197 3.76 -14.50 15.19
N LEU A 198 3.50 -13.21 15.39
CA LEU A 198 3.56 -12.55 16.70
C LEU A 198 2.26 -12.66 17.50
N VAL A 199 1.11 -12.65 16.81
CA VAL A 199 -0.21 -12.65 17.46
C VAL A 199 -0.50 -14.00 18.13
N SER A 200 -0.67 -13.97 19.45
CA SER A 200 -0.91 -15.15 20.29
C SER A 200 -1.69 -14.77 21.56
N GLY A 201 -1.85 -15.73 22.48
CA GLY A 201 -2.58 -15.53 23.73
C GLY A 201 -4.10 -15.44 23.57
N GLY A 202 -4.80 -15.17 24.67
CA GLY A 202 -6.26 -15.05 24.72
C GLY A 202 -6.73 -14.22 25.92
N GLY A 203 -7.94 -13.67 25.85
CA GLY A 203 -8.46 -12.75 26.86
C GLY A 203 -7.50 -11.58 27.08
N LYS A 204 -7.15 -11.30 28.35
CA LYS A 204 -6.21 -10.23 28.71
C LYS A 204 -4.76 -10.46 28.24
N SER A 205 -4.38 -11.70 27.94
CA SER A 205 -3.04 -12.02 27.40
C SER A 205 -2.98 -11.95 25.87
N ARG A 206 -4.09 -11.58 25.21
CA ARG A 206 -4.12 -11.48 23.75
C ARG A 206 -3.16 -10.38 23.31
N THR A 207 -2.38 -10.66 22.27
CA THR A 207 -1.43 -9.69 21.71
C THR A 207 -2.09 -8.37 21.35
N GLY A 208 -1.59 -7.28 21.94
CA GLY A 208 -1.87 -5.91 21.57
C GLY A 208 -0.86 -5.40 20.55
N VAL A 209 -1.36 -4.80 19.47
CA VAL A 209 -0.55 -4.21 18.40
C VAL A 209 -0.80 -2.70 18.37
N MET A 210 0.26 -1.94 18.66
CA MET A 210 0.22 -0.49 18.66
C MET A 210 0.34 0.07 17.23
N ILE A 211 -0.60 0.93 16.84
CA ILE A 211 -0.65 1.54 15.51
C ILE A 211 -0.89 3.06 15.59
N PRO A 212 -0.33 3.85 14.66
CA PRO A 212 -0.51 5.29 14.66
C PRO A 212 -1.93 5.65 14.29
N ILE A 213 -2.45 6.72 14.90
CA ILE A 213 -3.65 7.41 14.46
C ILE A 213 -3.25 8.85 14.08
N PRO A 214 -3.44 9.27 12.81
CA PRO A 214 -4.00 8.52 11.68
C PRO A 214 -3.14 7.34 11.19
N GLN A 215 -3.78 6.26 10.74
CA GLN A 215 -3.12 5.01 10.35
C GLN A 215 -3.05 4.80 8.83
N TYR A 216 -2.22 3.86 8.37
CA TYR A 216 -2.46 3.19 7.08
C TYR A 216 -3.42 1.99 7.31
N PRO A 217 -4.63 1.93 6.70
CA PRO A 217 -5.68 0.98 7.11
C PRO A 217 -5.37 -0.51 6.89
N LEU A 218 -4.23 -0.85 6.29
CA LEU A 218 -3.78 -2.23 6.25
C LEU A 218 -3.58 -2.79 7.67
N TYR A 219 -3.06 -1.98 8.60
CA TYR A 219 -2.73 -2.44 9.94
C TYR A 219 -3.98 -2.85 10.73
N SER A 220 -4.99 -1.98 10.86
CA SER A 220 -6.28 -2.33 11.47
C SER A 220 -6.93 -3.55 10.81
N ALA A 221 -6.94 -3.59 9.47
CA ALA A 221 -7.49 -4.73 8.73
C ALA A 221 -6.80 -6.06 9.11
N VAL A 222 -5.47 -6.11 9.15
CA VAL A 222 -4.72 -7.31 9.51
C VAL A 222 -4.88 -7.66 10.99
N ILE A 223 -4.94 -6.65 11.87
CA ILE A 223 -5.19 -6.85 13.31
C ILE A 223 -6.55 -7.52 13.51
N SER A 224 -7.61 -7.03 12.85
CA SER A 224 -8.95 -7.64 12.87
C SER A 224 -8.96 -9.05 12.30
N GLU A 225 -8.29 -9.28 11.16
CA GLU A 225 -8.18 -10.61 10.55
C GLU A 225 -7.53 -11.63 11.49
N LEU A 226 -6.55 -11.20 12.28
CA LEU A 226 -5.82 -12.03 13.23
C LEU A 226 -6.46 -12.07 14.62
N ASP A 227 -7.58 -11.37 14.84
CA ASP A 227 -8.20 -11.20 16.16
C ASP A 227 -7.20 -10.72 17.23
N ALA A 228 -6.31 -9.82 16.85
CA ALA A 228 -5.41 -9.13 17.76
C ALA A 228 -6.09 -7.88 18.33
N ILE A 229 -5.55 -7.33 19.43
CA ILE A 229 -6.10 -6.13 20.05
C ILE A 229 -5.42 -4.90 19.44
N GLN A 230 -6.20 -4.02 18.82
CA GLN A 230 -5.68 -2.75 18.31
C GLN A 230 -5.43 -1.78 19.47
N VAL A 231 -4.20 -1.28 19.59
CA VAL A 231 -3.82 -0.25 20.56
C VAL A 231 -3.48 1.02 19.80
N ASN A 232 -4.30 2.06 19.97
CA ASN A 232 -4.11 3.31 19.26
C ASN A 232 -3.10 4.19 19.99
N TYR A 233 -2.18 4.82 19.25
CA TYR A 233 -1.44 5.97 19.73
C TYR A 233 -1.64 7.14 18.76
N TYR A 234 -1.75 8.36 19.28
CA TYR A 234 -2.04 9.52 18.43
C TYR A 234 -0.75 10.23 18.00
N LEU A 235 -0.60 10.43 16.70
CA LEU A 235 0.42 11.32 16.16
C LEU A 235 0.10 12.77 16.54
N ASP A 236 1.14 13.57 16.77
CA ASP A 236 1.00 14.94 17.24
C ASP A 236 0.79 15.90 16.06
N GLU A 237 -0.47 16.18 15.72
CA GLU A 237 -0.83 17.12 14.64
C GLU A 237 -0.16 18.50 14.82
N GLU A 238 -0.05 19.00 16.05
CA GLU A 238 0.45 20.34 16.34
C GLU A 238 1.98 20.43 16.16
N ASN A 239 2.66 19.29 16.17
CA ASN A 239 4.09 19.16 15.96
C ASN A 239 4.40 18.31 14.72
N CYS A 240 3.83 18.68 13.57
CA CYS A 240 4.09 18.06 12.27
C CYS A 240 3.89 16.54 12.22
N TRP A 241 2.89 16.02 12.94
CA TRP A 241 2.59 14.58 13.06
C TRP A 241 3.75 13.74 13.63
N ALA A 242 4.58 14.35 14.48
CA ALA A 242 5.66 13.65 15.18
C ALA A 242 5.12 12.52 16.08
N LEU A 243 5.95 11.50 16.27
CA LEU A 243 5.73 10.53 17.35
C LEU A 243 6.05 11.20 18.69
N ASN A 244 5.24 10.91 19.70
CA ASN A 244 5.44 11.41 21.06
C ASN A 244 5.54 10.23 22.01
N VAL A 245 6.71 10.02 22.62
CA VAL A 245 6.96 8.88 23.50
C VAL A 245 6.08 8.90 24.76
N ASN A 246 5.67 10.07 25.25
CA ASN A 246 4.75 10.16 26.38
C ASN A 246 3.35 9.64 25.98
N GLU A 247 2.91 9.92 24.76
CA GLU A 247 1.67 9.37 24.21
C GLU A 247 1.75 7.86 24.00
N LEU A 248 2.89 7.35 23.49
CA LEU A 248 3.12 5.90 23.37
C LEU A 248 3.05 5.22 24.74
N ARG A 249 3.68 5.82 25.76
CA ARG A 249 3.69 5.31 27.14
C ARG A 249 2.28 5.28 27.74
N ARG A 250 1.49 6.34 27.55
CA ARG A 250 0.07 6.39 27.95
C ARG A 250 -0.71 5.23 27.32
N ALA A 251 -0.59 5.06 26.01
CA ALA A 251 -1.30 4.03 25.26
C ALA A 251 -0.95 2.60 25.72
N VAL A 252 0.34 2.32 25.96
CA VAL A 252 0.77 1.01 26.53
C VAL A 252 0.19 0.78 27.91
N GLN A 253 0.25 1.77 28.80
CA GLN A 253 -0.23 1.65 30.17
C GLN A 253 -1.73 1.37 30.23
N GLU A 254 -2.53 2.10 29.44
CA GLU A 254 -3.98 1.88 29.33
C GLU A 254 -4.29 0.48 28.76
N ALA A 255 -3.57 0.06 27.73
CA ALA A 255 -3.82 -1.19 27.04
C ALA A 255 -3.50 -2.44 27.88
N LYS A 256 -2.55 -2.35 28.84
CA LYS A 256 -2.15 -3.45 29.74
C LYS A 256 -3.32 -3.98 30.59
N ASP A 257 -4.40 -3.21 30.77
CA ASP A 257 -5.58 -3.64 31.53
C ASP A 257 -6.39 -4.75 30.81
N HIS A 258 -6.32 -4.80 29.48
CA HIS A 258 -7.18 -5.61 28.64
C HIS A 258 -6.47 -6.37 27.51
N CYS A 259 -5.17 -6.17 27.30
CA CYS A 259 -4.34 -6.95 26.37
C CYS A 259 -2.87 -7.00 26.83
N ASP A 260 -2.03 -7.71 26.09
CA ASP A 260 -0.57 -7.72 26.27
C ASP A 260 0.09 -6.97 25.11
N PRO A 261 0.41 -5.67 25.25
CA PRO A 261 1.07 -4.90 24.20
C PRO A 261 2.45 -5.49 23.88
N LYS A 262 2.65 -5.92 22.63
CA LYS A 262 3.88 -6.60 22.20
C LYS A 262 4.49 -6.04 20.94
N VAL A 263 3.73 -5.27 20.17
CA VAL A 263 4.15 -4.84 18.83
C VAL A 263 3.92 -3.35 18.69
N LEU A 264 4.90 -2.64 18.14
CA LEU A 264 4.80 -1.22 17.81
C LEU A 264 5.08 -1.01 16.32
N CYS A 265 4.05 -0.62 15.58
CA CYS A 265 4.11 -0.32 14.16
C CYS A 265 4.41 1.17 13.96
N ILE A 266 5.49 1.51 13.27
CA ILE A 266 5.85 2.87 12.88
C ILE A 266 5.82 3.00 11.36
N ILE A 267 5.25 4.09 10.85
CA ILE A 267 5.20 4.39 9.42
C ILE A 267 6.04 5.64 9.16
N ASN A 268 7.18 5.51 8.48
CA ASN A 268 8.12 6.61 8.25
C ASN A 268 8.84 6.49 6.89
N PRO A 269 8.67 7.44 5.96
CA PRO A 269 7.74 8.58 5.99
C PRO A 269 6.26 8.17 6.11
N GLY A 270 5.45 8.98 6.79
CA GLY A 270 4.11 8.58 7.20
C GLY A 270 3.04 8.63 6.10
N ASN A 271 2.04 7.77 6.25
CA ASN A 271 0.84 7.70 5.42
C ASN A 271 -0.37 7.51 6.36
N PRO A 272 -1.34 8.45 6.38
CA PRO A 272 -1.63 9.47 5.36
C PRO A 272 -0.91 10.82 5.54
N THR A 273 -0.14 10.99 6.61
CA THR A 273 0.26 12.29 7.17
C THR A 273 1.45 12.96 6.48
N GLY A 274 2.26 12.23 5.70
CA GLY A 274 3.34 12.81 4.89
C GLY A 274 4.53 13.37 5.65
N GLN A 275 4.63 13.13 6.95
CA GLN A 275 5.75 13.55 7.79
C GLN A 275 6.96 12.62 7.68
N VAL A 276 8.14 13.15 8.03
CA VAL A 276 9.40 12.42 8.13
C VAL A 276 9.92 12.59 9.56
N GLN A 277 10.07 11.48 10.28
CA GLN A 277 10.52 11.51 11.67
C GLN A 277 11.99 11.92 11.78
N SER A 278 12.32 12.74 12.77
CA SER A 278 13.70 13.14 13.05
C SER A 278 14.51 11.95 13.61
N ARG A 279 15.84 12.00 13.46
CA ARG A 279 16.73 10.98 14.04
C ARG A 279 16.50 10.82 15.54
N LYS A 280 16.36 11.93 16.27
CA LYS A 280 16.18 11.91 17.73
C LYS A 280 14.85 11.27 18.12
N CYS A 281 13.77 11.58 17.41
CA CYS A 281 12.48 10.93 17.59
C CYS A 281 12.57 9.41 17.41
N ILE A 282 13.26 8.94 16.35
CA ILE A 282 13.47 7.50 16.11
C ILE A 282 14.27 6.85 17.24
N GLU A 283 15.34 7.49 17.70
CA GLU A 283 16.17 7.02 18.82
C GLU A 283 15.34 6.87 20.12
N ASP A 284 14.52 7.87 20.44
CA ASP A 284 13.67 7.86 21.63
C ASP A 284 12.60 6.76 21.55
N VAL A 285 12.05 6.49 20.35
CA VAL A 285 11.11 5.39 20.10
C VAL A 285 11.78 4.02 20.23
N ILE A 286 13.02 3.86 19.75
CA ILE A 286 13.78 2.61 19.93
C ILE A 286 14.06 2.36 21.41
N HIS A 287 14.45 3.39 22.15
CA HIS A 287 14.67 3.29 23.59
C HIS A 287 13.38 2.88 24.32
N PHE A 288 12.24 3.50 23.97
CA PHE A 288 10.94 3.11 24.50
C PHE A 288 10.56 1.65 24.20
N ALA A 289 10.78 1.20 22.96
CA ALA A 289 10.49 -0.19 22.57
C ALA A 289 11.38 -1.20 23.31
N TRP A 290 12.65 -0.84 23.57
CA TRP A 290 13.55 -1.63 24.40
C TRP A 290 13.05 -1.73 25.85
N GLU A 291 12.64 -0.61 26.46
CA GLU A 291 12.12 -0.54 27.83
C GLU A 291 10.85 -1.40 28.01
N GLU A 292 9.91 -1.29 27.07
CA GLU A 292 8.60 -1.97 27.12
C GLU A 292 8.61 -3.36 26.46
N LYS A 293 9.76 -3.82 25.95
CA LYS A 293 9.93 -5.12 25.27
C LYS A 293 8.96 -5.30 24.09
N LEU A 294 8.90 -4.30 23.22
CA LEU A 294 8.05 -4.25 22.04
C LEU A 294 8.83 -4.65 20.80
N PHE A 295 8.23 -5.50 19.97
CA PHE A 295 8.70 -5.80 18.62
C PHE A 295 8.40 -4.61 17.70
N LEU A 296 9.43 -4.06 17.05
CA LEU A 296 9.27 -2.92 16.13
C LEU A 296 8.94 -3.38 14.70
N LEU A 297 7.87 -2.82 14.13
CA LEU A 297 7.56 -2.89 12.70
C LEU A 297 7.84 -1.51 12.10
N ALA A 298 8.93 -1.37 11.34
CA ALA A 298 9.29 -0.12 10.67
C ALA A 298 8.85 -0.17 9.19
N ASP A 299 7.73 0.47 8.88
CA ASP A 299 7.20 0.60 7.53
C ASP A 299 7.86 1.79 6.82
N GLU A 300 8.89 1.49 6.04
CA GLU A 300 9.79 2.45 5.39
C GLU A 300 9.59 2.48 3.86
N VAL A 301 8.38 2.14 3.39
CA VAL A 301 8.08 2.05 1.94
C VAL A 301 8.26 3.36 1.19
N TYR A 302 8.23 4.50 1.89
CA TYR A 302 8.40 5.83 1.30
C TYR A 302 9.81 6.42 1.49
N GLN A 303 10.81 5.62 1.86
CA GLN A 303 12.15 6.12 2.23
C GLN A 303 12.83 7.04 1.19
N ASP A 304 12.58 6.82 -0.11
CA ASP A 304 13.13 7.66 -1.19
C ASP A 304 12.29 8.92 -1.47
N ASN A 305 11.07 9.02 -0.93
CA ASN A 305 10.18 10.18 -1.08
C ASN A 305 10.36 11.12 0.12
N VAL A 306 11.47 11.86 0.15
CA VAL A 306 11.69 12.95 1.11
C VAL A 306 11.94 14.23 0.34
N TYR A 307 11.14 15.26 0.64
CA TYR A 307 11.08 16.51 -0.13
C TYR A 307 11.59 17.71 0.65
N SER A 308 11.28 17.78 1.94
CA SER A 308 11.66 18.93 2.76
C SER A 308 13.18 18.99 2.92
N PRO A 309 13.80 20.17 2.69
CA PRO A 309 15.24 20.33 2.82
C PRO A 309 15.74 20.10 4.25
N ASP A 310 14.87 20.33 5.24
CA ASP A 310 15.17 20.16 6.67
C ASP A 310 15.02 18.71 7.15
N CYS A 311 14.57 17.81 6.26
CA CYS A 311 14.30 16.42 6.57
C CYS A 311 15.21 15.50 5.76
N ARG A 312 15.55 14.37 6.37
CA ARG A 312 16.21 13.26 5.69
C ARG A 312 15.68 11.95 6.24
N PHE A 313 15.65 10.93 5.39
CA PHE A 313 15.32 9.59 5.85
C PHE A 313 16.44 9.05 6.76
N HIS A 314 16.02 8.46 7.87
CA HIS A 314 16.85 7.66 8.76
C HIS A 314 16.13 6.34 8.96
N SER A 315 16.78 5.23 8.61
CA SER A 315 16.21 3.91 8.87
C SER A 315 16.24 3.61 10.37
N PHE A 316 15.24 2.89 10.85
CA PHE A 316 15.24 2.34 12.21
C PHE A 316 16.46 1.45 12.44
N LYS A 317 16.86 0.67 11.42
CA LYS A 317 18.09 -0.14 11.47
C LYS A 317 19.33 0.70 11.75
N LYS A 318 19.57 1.76 10.97
CA LYS A 318 20.76 2.59 11.16
C LYS A 318 20.81 3.18 12.57
N VAL A 319 19.70 3.76 13.03
CA VAL A 319 19.63 4.38 14.36
C VAL A 319 19.82 3.34 15.46
N LEU A 320 19.18 2.18 15.36
CA LEU A 320 19.32 1.08 16.32
C LEU A 320 20.78 0.61 16.46
N TYR A 321 21.48 0.42 15.34
CA TYR A 321 22.89 0.01 15.37
C TYR A 321 23.81 1.13 15.91
N GLU A 322 23.52 2.40 15.59
CA GLU A 322 24.25 3.55 16.13
C GLU A 322 24.07 3.72 17.65
N MET A 323 22.97 3.22 18.24
CA MET A 323 22.74 3.22 19.69
C MET A 323 23.60 2.19 20.44
N GLY A 324 24.30 1.29 19.73
CA GLY A 324 25.23 0.33 20.32
C GLY A 324 24.59 -1.01 20.72
N PRO A 325 25.42 -1.98 21.14
CA PRO A 325 25.03 -3.39 21.29
C PRO A 325 23.97 -3.62 22.39
N GLU A 326 23.88 -2.75 23.40
CA GLU A 326 22.81 -2.79 24.40
C GLU A 326 21.42 -2.79 23.75
N TYR A 327 21.26 -2.02 22.67
CA TYR A 327 20.01 -1.97 21.91
C TYR A 327 20.08 -2.92 20.71
N SER A 328 21.12 -2.81 19.88
CA SER A 328 21.19 -3.48 18.59
C SER A 328 21.31 -5.00 18.65
N SER A 329 21.67 -5.58 19.81
CA SER A 329 21.66 -7.03 20.02
C SER A 329 20.39 -7.55 20.69
N ASN A 330 19.45 -6.67 21.08
CA ASN A 330 18.29 -7.02 21.90
C ASN A 330 16.94 -6.63 21.28
N VAL A 331 16.84 -5.44 20.66
CA VAL A 331 15.57 -4.96 20.12
C VAL A 331 15.22 -5.74 18.85
N GLU A 332 14.07 -6.40 18.85
CA GLU A 332 13.52 -7.08 17.67
C GLU A 332 12.93 -6.06 16.69
N LEU A 333 13.37 -6.11 15.43
CA LEU A 333 12.96 -5.16 14.40
C LEU A 333 12.69 -5.88 13.09
N ALA A 334 11.54 -5.57 12.47
CA ALA A 334 11.25 -5.86 11.07
C ALA A 334 11.09 -4.54 10.29
N SER A 335 12.00 -4.27 9.36
CA SER A 335 11.94 -3.11 8.45
C SER A 335 11.40 -3.51 7.09
N PHE A 336 10.39 -2.81 6.56
CA PHE A 336 9.71 -3.14 5.31
C PHE A 336 10.01 -2.15 4.20
N HIS A 337 10.20 -2.66 2.98
CA HIS A 337 10.31 -1.86 1.77
C HIS A 337 9.56 -2.46 0.59
N SER A 338 9.27 -1.66 -0.45
CA SER A 338 8.43 -2.06 -1.57
C SER A 338 8.80 -1.38 -2.88
N THR A 339 8.63 -2.11 -4.00
CA THR A 339 8.76 -1.57 -5.36
C THR A 339 7.63 -0.59 -5.75
N SER A 340 6.53 -0.59 -4.99
CA SER A 340 5.30 0.09 -5.40
C SER A 340 5.31 1.61 -5.19
N LYS A 341 6.21 2.12 -4.35
CA LYS A 341 6.28 3.54 -3.96
C LYS A 341 7.59 4.14 -4.46
N GLY A 342 7.95 5.35 -4.03
CA GLY A 342 9.18 5.97 -4.54
C GLY A 342 9.00 6.64 -5.89
N TYR A 343 10.14 7.10 -6.40
CA TYR A 343 10.29 7.46 -7.81
C TYR A 343 10.15 6.25 -8.75
N MET A 344 10.28 5.03 -8.21
CA MET A 344 10.12 3.77 -8.95
C MET A 344 8.63 3.52 -9.29
N GLY A 345 7.74 3.55 -8.30
CA GLY A 345 6.29 3.57 -8.51
C GLY A 345 5.69 2.34 -9.20
N GLU A 346 6.35 1.17 -9.12
CA GLU A 346 5.96 -0.07 -9.83
C GLU A 346 4.93 -0.90 -9.04
N CYS A 347 3.72 -0.35 -8.87
CA CYS A 347 2.65 -0.99 -8.10
C CYS A 347 2.20 -2.37 -8.65
N GLY A 348 2.35 -2.59 -9.97
CA GLY A 348 1.94 -3.82 -10.65
C GLY A 348 2.93 -4.97 -10.51
N TYR A 349 4.22 -4.71 -10.74
CA TYR A 349 5.30 -5.68 -10.48
C TYR A 349 5.54 -5.78 -8.98
N ARG A 350 4.69 -6.58 -8.35
CA ARG A 350 4.48 -6.58 -6.91
C ARG A 350 5.67 -7.20 -6.16
N GLY A 351 6.65 -6.37 -5.84
CA GLY A 351 7.86 -6.71 -5.11
C GLY A 351 7.98 -5.96 -3.78
N GLY A 352 8.63 -6.61 -2.83
CA GLY A 352 8.89 -6.10 -1.49
C GLY A 352 10.01 -6.89 -0.83
N TYR A 353 10.55 -6.35 0.25
CA TYR A 353 11.35 -7.13 1.19
C TYR A 353 11.03 -6.70 2.62
N MET A 354 11.35 -7.58 3.55
CA MET A 354 11.55 -7.23 4.95
C MET A 354 12.93 -7.69 5.40
N GLU A 355 13.62 -6.85 6.16
CA GLU A 355 14.79 -7.24 6.93
C GLU A 355 14.34 -7.46 8.38
N VAL A 356 14.64 -8.64 8.93
CA VAL A 356 14.27 -8.98 10.31
C VAL A 356 15.53 -9.29 11.11
N ILE A 357 15.77 -8.54 12.18
CA ILE A 357 16.94 -8.67 13.05
C ILE A 357 16.54 -9.00 14.49
N ASN A 358 17.46 -9.66 15.21
CA ASN A 358 17.30 -10.12 16.59
C ASN A 358 16.12 -11.05 16.84
N LEU A 359 15.57 -11.65 15.78
CA LEU A 359 14.47 -12.60 15.91
C LEU A 359 14.94 -13.85 16.67
N HIS A 360 14.19 -14.23 17.69
CA HIS A 360 14.44 -15.48 18.42
C HIS A 360 14.54 -16.68 17.44
N PRO A 361 15.55 -17.57 17.57
CA PRO A 361 15.77 -18.67 16.61
C PRO A 361 14.55 -19.57 16.36
N GLU A 362 13.74 -19.82 17.40
CA GLU A 362 12.50 -20.60 17.27
C GLU A 362 11.44 -19.88 16.41
N ILE A 363 11.35 -18.55 16.54
CA ILE A 363 10.45 -17.71 15.74
C ILE A 363 10.97 -17.63 14.30
N LYS A 364 12.29 -17.56 14.08
CA LYS A 364 12.90 -17.69 12.74
C LYS A 364 12.53 -19.02 12.07
N GLY A 365 12.51 -20.12 12.84
CA GLY A 365 12.05 -21.42 12.37
C GLY A 365 10.58 -21.42 11.91
N GLN A 366 9.69 -20.80 12.68
CA GLN A 366 8.27 -20.62 12.32
C GLN A 366 8.09 -19.76 11.07
N LEU A 367 8.88 -18.68 10.94
CA LEU A 367 8.87 -17.81 9.76
C LEU A 367 9.28 -18.60 8.50
N VAL A 368 10.38 -19.35 8.56
CA VAL A 368 10.83 -20.20 7.44
C VAL A 368 9.76 -21.21 7.06
N LYS A 369 9.13 -21.86 8.05
CA LYS A 369 8.02 -22.80 7.81
C LYS A 369 6.83 -22.12 7.12
N LEU A 370 6.39 -20.96 7.60
CA LEU A 370 5.28 -20.21 7.00
C LEU A 370 5.58 -19.81 5.55
N LEU A 371 6.80 -19.37 5.26
CA LEU A 371 7.21 -19.00 3.91
C LEU A 371 7.26 -20.23 2.99
N SER A 372 7.71 -21.39 3.50
CA SER A 372 7.80 -22.62 2.70
C SER A 372 6.45 -23.13 2.17
N VAL A 373 5.37 -23.00 2.95
CA VAL A 373 4.03 -23.45 2.53
C VAL A 373 3.38 -22.51 1.50
N ARG A 374 3.96 -21.33 1.28
CA ARG A 374 3.53 -20.35 0.28
C ARG A 374 4.38 -20.38 -0.99
N LEU A 375 5.38 -21.26 -1.06
CA LEU A 375 6.43 -21.27 -2.08
C LEU A 375 7.30 -20.02 -2.03
N CYS A 376 7.30 -19.18 -3.07
CA CYS A 376 8.08 -17.95 -3.13
C CYS A 376 7.25 -16.81 -3.74
N PRO A 377 7.60 -15.53 -3.48
CA PRO A 377 7.02 -14.41 -4.22
C PRO A 377 7.28 -14.57 -5.74
N PRO A 378 6.41 -14.04 -6.61
CA PRO A 378 6.66 -14.04 -8.06
C PRO A 378 8.03 -13.44 -8.39
N VAL A 379 8.84 -14.16 -9.16
CA VAL A 379 10.23 -13.78 -9.43
C VAL A 379 10.33 -12.46 -10.20
N SER A 380 9.30 -12.10 -10.98
CA SER A 380 9.22 -10.77 -11.60
C SER A 380 9.15 -9.63 -10.58
N GLY A 381 8.45 -9.81 -9.45
CA GLY A 381 8.46 -8.85 -8.35
C GLY A 381 9.81 -8.81 -7.62
N GLN A 382 10.49 -9.95 -7.50
CA GLN A 382 11.85 -10.02 -6.95
C GLN A 382 12.86 -9.32 -7.86
N ALA A 383 12.79 -9.52 -9.18
CA ALA A 383 13.61 -8.85 -10.17
C ALA A 383 13.37 -7.33 -10.18
N ALA A 384 12.12 -6.89 -10.04
CA ALA A 384 11.81 -5.47 -9.86
C ALA A 384 12.47 -4.91 -8.58
N MET A 385 12.47 -5.67 -7.48
CA MET A 385 13.15 -5.27 -6.24
C MET A 385 14.67 -5.19 -6.41
N ASP A 386 15.29 -6.15 -7.10
CA ASP A 386 16.73 -6.14 -7.44
C ASP A 386 17.14 -4.82 -8.10
N ILE A 387 16.36 -4.34 -9.06
CA ILE A 387 16.64 -3.09 -9.78
C ILE A 387 16.49 -1.86 -8.86
N VAL A 388 15.53 -1.88 -7.91
CA VAL A 388 15.36 -0.80 -6.92
C VAL A 388 16.58 -0.69 -6.02
N VAL A 389 17.11 -1.82 -5.56
CA VAL A 389 18.23 -1.85 -4.60
C VAL A 389 19.60 -1.82 -5.28
N ASN A 390 19.67 -2.16 -6.56
CA ASN A 390 20.89 -2.18 -7.37
C ASN A 390 20.73 -1.33 -8.65
N PRO A 391 20.48 -0.01 -8.52
CA PRO A 391 20.36 0.87 -9.67
C PRO A 391 21.70 0.98 -10.42
N PRO A 392 21.70 1.53 -11.65
CA PRO A 392 22.93 1.89 -12.34
C PRO A 392 23.83 2.78 -11.46
N VAL A 393 25.15 2.59 -11.54
CA VAL A 393 26.14 3.36 -10.76
C VAL A 393 27.05 4.20 -11.67
N PRO A 394 27.76 5.23 -11.15
CA PRO A 394 28.65 6.04 -11.97
C PRO A 394 29.63 5.20 -12.79
N GLY A 395 29.72 5.49 -14.09
CA GLY A 395 30.51 4.74 -15.07
C GLY A 395 29.75 3.67 -15.85
N GLU A 396 28.49 3.37 -15.49
CA GLU A 396 27.62 2.51 -16.29
C GLU A 396 26.81 3.31 -17.34
N GLU A 397 26.50 2.65 -18.45
CA GLU A 397 25.86 3.23 -19.65
C GLU A 397 24.54 3.96 -19.33
N SER A 398 23.71 3.37 -18.46
CA SER A 398 22.38 3.85 -18.12
C SER A 398 22.35 4.84 -16.95
N PHE A 399 23.48 5.09 -16.28
CA PHE A 399 23.54 5.89 -15.04
C PHE A 399 23.00 7.30 -15.19
N GLU A 400 23.44 8.00 -16.22
CA GLU A 400 23.08 9.40 -16.47
C GLU A 400 21.58 9.55 -16.78
N GLN A 401 21.01 8.62 -17.54
CA GLN A 401 19.57 8.64 -17.83
C GLN A 401 18.75 8.30 -16.58
N PHE A 402 19.11 7.24 -15.86
CA PHE A 402 18.44 6.82 -14.64
C PHE A 402 18.43 7.95 -13.59
N SER A 403 19.57 8.61 -13.39
CA SER A 403 19.70 9.71 -12.44
C SER A 403 18.80 10.89 -12.83
N ARG A 404 18.75 11.27 -14.11
CA ARG A 404 17.83 12.32 -14.59
C ARG A 404 16.35 11.96 -14.39
N GLU A 405 15.97 10.72 -14.67
CA GLU A 405 14.59 10.25 -14.48
C GLU A 405 14.20 10.29 -13.00
N LYS A 406 15.07 9.78 -12.12
CA LYS A 406 14.89 9.81 -10.66
C LYS A 406 14.72 11.24 -10.12
N GLU A 407 15.67 12.12 -10.42
CA GLU A 407 15.65 13.50 -9.91
C GLU A 407 14.46 14.29 -10.47
N SER A 408 14.08 14.06 -11.73
CA SER A 408 12.89 14.65 -12.33
C SER A 408 11.60 14.25 -11.58
N VAL A 409 11.45 12.96 -11.27
CA VAL A 409 10.28 12.46 -10.53
C VAL A 409 10.25 13.05 -9.12
N LEU A 410 11.37 13.00 -8.37
CA LEU A 410 11.43 13.51 -7.00
C LEU A 410 11.24 15.02 -6.94
N GLY A 411 11.89 15.79 -7.83
CA GLY A 411 11.73 17.24 -7.92
C GLY A 411 10.30 17.65 -8.26
N ASN A 412 9.63 16.92 -9.15
CA ASN A 412 8.22 17.15 -9.47
C ASN A 412 7.30 16.84 -8.27
N LEU A 413 7.59 15.79 -7.52
CA LEU A 413 6.83 15.46 -6.30
C LEU A 413 7.02 16.51 -5.22
N ALA A 414 8.24 16.97 -4.97
CA ALA A 414 8.54 18.06 -4.03
C ALA A 414 7.80 19.35 -4.40
N LYS A 415 7.80 19.72 -5.69
CA LYS A 415 7.03 20.88 -6.19
C LYS A 415 5.54 20.74 -5.93
N LYS A 416 4.97 19.55 -6.15
CA LYS A 416 3.54 19.27 -5.94
C LYS A 416 3.17 19.21 -4.46
N ALA A 417 4.06 18.72 -3.61
CA ALA A 417 3.92 18.72 -2.16
C ALA A 417 3.78 20.16 -1.65
N LYS A 418 4.73 21.03 -1.99
CA LYS A 418 4.70 22.45 -1.63
C LYS A 418 3.47 23.18 -2.18
N LEU A 419 3.12 22.96 -3.45
CA LEU A 419 1.93 23.56 -4.07
C LEU A 419 0.64 23.20 -3.31
N THR A 420 0.52 21.95 -2.86
CA THR A 420 -0.65 21.44 -2.14
C THR A 420 -0.75 22.07 -0.75
N GLU A 421 0.36 22.08 -0.01
CA GLU A 421 0.47 22.72 1.30
C GLU A 421 0.12 24.22 1.23
N ASP A 422 0.79 24.95 0.32
CA ASP A 422 0.62 26.39 0.16
C ASP A 422 -0.84 26.74 -0.14
N LEU A 423 -1.51 25.99 -1.03
CA LEU A 423 -2.88 26.27 -1.41
C LEU A 423 -3.85 25.96 -0.27
N PHE A 424 -3.74 24.81 0.38
CA PHE A 424 -4.65 24.47 1.49
C PHE A 424 -4.54 25.45 2.66
N ASN A 425 -3.33 25.91 2.99
CA ASN A 425 -3.12 26.88 4.07
C ASN A 425 -3.59 28.30 3.72
N GLN A 426 -3.97 28.57 2.46
CA GLN A 426 -4.60 29.82 2.04
C GLN A 426 -6.14 29.76 2.06
N VAL A 427 -6.74 28.58 2.31
CA VAL A 427 -8.19 28.40 2.32
C VAL A 427 -8.71 28.50 3.77
N PRO A 428 -9.57 29.48 4.10
CA PRO A 428 -10.19 29.56 5.41
C PRO A 428 -10.93 28.27 5.75
N GLY A 429 -10.75 27.75 6.98
CA GLY A 429 -11.35 26.49 7.41
C GLY A 429 -10.56 25.24 6.99
N ILE A 430 -9.40 25.38 6.35
CA ILE A 430 -8.46 24.29 6.10
C ILE A 430 -7.08 24.63 6.71
N HIS A 431 -6.46 23.63 7.34
CA HIS A 431 -5.05 23.68 7.72
C HIS A 431 -4.36 22.40 7.24
N CYS A 432 -3.15 22.53 6.70
CA CYS A 432 -2.35 21.40 6.25
C CYS A 432 -0.93 21.51 6.81
N ASN A 433 -0.50 20.47 7.53
CA ASN A 433 0.89 20.33 7.93
C ASN A 433 1.82 20.21 6.71
N PRO A 434 3.12 20.49 6.87
CA PRO A 434 4.08 20.35 5.80
C PRO A 434 4.14 18.94 5.23
N LEU A 435 4.16 18.83 3.90
CA LEU A 435 4.33 17.55 3.21
C LEU A 435 5.82 17.24 3.06
N GLN A 436 6.40 16.66 4.11
CA GLN A 436 7.83 16.38 4.18
C GLN A 436 8.27 15.19 3.31
N GLY A 437 7.36 14.25 3.05
CA GLY A 437 7.63 13.04 2.27
C GLY A 437 6.37 12.28 1.85
N ALA A 438 6.56 11.01 1.46
CA ALA A 438 5.50 10.13 0.95
C ALA A 438 4.73 10.77 -0.23
N MET A 439 3.42 10.53 -0.39
CA MET A 439 2.66 10.95 -1.58
C MET A 439 1.32 11.59 -1.25
N TYR A 440 1.13 11.99 0.01
CA TYR A 440 -0.18 12.36 0.54
C TYR A 440 -0.11 13.60 1.42
N ALA A 441 -1.19 14.39 1.34
CA ALA A 441 -1.55 15.38 2.33
C ALA A 441 -2.68 14.81 3.20
N PHE A 442 -2.73 15.26 4.46
CA PHE A 442 -3.84 14.98 5.38
C PHE A 442 -4.35 16.28 6.02
N PRO A 443 -4.91 17.21 5.22
CA PRO A 443 -5.42 18.48 5.73
C PRO A 443 -6.55 18.27 6.73
N ARG A 444 -6.54 19.09 7.77
CA ARG A 444 -7.64 19.25 8.71
C ARG A 444 -8.65 20.23 8.14
N ILE A 445 -9.93 19.86 8.22
CA ILE A 445 -11.07 20.69 7.86
C ILE A 445 -11.84 21.08 9.12
N PHE A 446 -12.10 22.37 9.27
CA PHE A 446 -12.86 22.92 10.39
C PHE A 446 -14.33 23.02 9.98
N LEU A 447 -15.09 21.97 10.27
CA LEU A 447 -16.50 21.88 9.90
C LEU A 447 -17.40 22.63 10.91
N PRO A 448 -18.34 23.47 10.44
CA PRO A 448 -19.35 24.09 11.31
C PRO A 448 -20.25 23.06 11.98
N ALA A 449 -20.78 23.39 13.16
CA ALA A 449 -21.73 22.54 13.89
C ALA A 449 -22.93 22.11 13.02
N LYS A 450 -23.48 23.03 12.21
CA LYS A 450 -24.59 22.71 11.27
C LYS A 450 -24.20 21.70 10.20
N ALA A 451 -22.94 21.69 9.74
CA ALA A 451 -22.46 20.68 8.80
C ALA A 451 -22.31 19.32 9.47
N VAL A 452 -21.88 19.30 10.74
CA VAL A 452 -21.82 18.09 11.58
C VAL A 452 -23.23 17.53 11.82
N GLU A 453 -24.20 18.36 12.19
CA GLU A 453 -25.61 17.99 12.34
C GLU A 453 -26.21 17.45 11.03
N ALA A 454 -25.90 18.08 9.90
CA ALA A 454 -26.33 17.61 8.58
C ALA A 454 -25.74 16.22 8.26
N ALA A 455 -24.48 15.97 8.60
CA ALA A 455 -23.85 14.67 8.42
C ALA A 455 -24.53 13.59 9.31
N GLN A 456 -24.83 13.93 10.56
CA GLN A 456 -25.56 13.05 11.48
C GLN A 456 -26.96 12.70 10.95
N ALA A 457 -27.69 13.67 10.38
CA ALA A 457 -28.98 13.43 9.75
C ALA A 457 -28.90 12.45 8.56
N HIS A 458 -27.75 12.37 7.89
CA HIS A 458 -27.47 11.40 6.82
C HIS A 458 -26.85 10.09 7.33
N GLN A 459 -26.70 9.91 8.65
CA GLN A 459 -26.03 8.76 9.26
C GLN A 459 -24.59 8.58 8.75
N MET A 460 -23.89 9.69 8.51
CA MET A 460 -22.51 9.72 8.05
C MET A 460 -21.61 10.42 9.06
N ALA A 461 -20.35 9.99 9.12
CA ALA A 461 -19.31 10.79 9.77
C ALA A 461 -19.18 12.17 9.09
N PRO A 462 -18.84 13.25 9.81
CA PRO A 462 -18.78 14.60 9.22
C PRO A 462 -17.86 14.72 8.00
N ASP A 463 -16.68 14.10 8.06
CA ASP A 463 -15.73 14.10 6.95
C ASP A 463 -16.17 13.20 5.78
N MET A 464 -16.85 12.07 6.04
CA MET A 464 -17.46 11.24 5.01
C MET A 464 -18.53 12.05 4.24
N PHE A 465 -19.39 12.77 4.96
CA PHE A 465 -20.40 13.63 4.34
C PHE A 465 -19.75 14.72 3.47
N TYR A 466 -18.73 15.41 4.00
CA TYR A 466 -17.97 16.40 3.25
C TYR A 466 -17.35 15.81 1.97
N CYS A 467 -16.69 14.65 2.06
CA CYS A 467 -16.04 14.00 0.93
C CYS A 467 -17.03 13.47 -0.11
N MET A 468 -18.19 12.97 0.32
CA MET A 468 -19.29 12.59 -0.58
C MET A 468 -19.81 13.79 -1.37
N LYS A 469 -20.02 14.94 -0.70
CA LYS A 469 -20.46 16.17 -1.36
C LYS A 469 -19.41 16.70 -2.33
N LEU A 470 -18.13 16.67 -1.94
CA LEU A 470 -17.02 17.04 -2.83
C LEU A 470 -17.05 16.20 -4.11
N LEU A 471 -17.20 14.88 -4.00
CA LEU A 471 -17.28 13.97 -5.13
C LEU A 471 -18.49 14.28 -6.03
N GLU A 472 -19.68 14.44 -5.44
CA GLU A 472 -20.93 14.70 -6.15
C GLU A 472 -20.92 16.02 -6.94
N GLU A 473 -20.23 17.04 -6.43
CA GLU A 473 -20.23 18.39 -7.01
C GLU A 473 -19.05 18.63 -7.95
N THR A 474 -17.90 18.01 -7.71
CA THR A 474 -16.65 18.32 -8.44
C THR A 474 -16.05 17.15 -9.23
N GLY A 475 -16.49 15.92 -8.93
CA GLY A 475 -15.89 14.70 -9.46
C GLY A 475 -14.60 14.29 -8.76
N ILE A 476 -14.18 14.99 -7.71
CA ILE A 476 -12.91 14.71 -7.01
C ILE A 476 -13.15 13.66 -5.91
N CYS A 477 -12.51 12.50 -6.06
CA CYS A 477 -12.59 11.41 -5.10
C CYS A 477 -11.39 11.45 -4.14
N VAL A 478 -11.62 11.84 -2.89
CA VAL A 478 -10.65 11.77 -1.77
C VAL A 478 -11.07 10.70 -0.76
N VAL A 479 -10.25 10.42 0.26
CA VAL A 479 -10.61 9.48 1.33
C VAL A 479 -10.81 10.26 2.64
N PRO A 480 -11.94 10.11 3.35
CA PRO A 480 -12.21 10.84 4.59
C PRO A 480 -11.30 10.37 5.74
N GLY A 481 -11.04 11.26 6.69
CA GLY A 481 -10.19 11.03 7.85
C GLY A 481 -10.67 9.88 8.74
N SER A 482 -11.99 9.71 8.86
CA SER A 482 -12.64 8.57 9.52
C SER A 482 -12.17 7.21 9.01
N GLY A 483 -11.74 7.12 7.75
CA GLY A 483 -11.16 5.90 7.18
C GLY A 483 -9.75 5.56 7.67
N PHE A 484 -9.07 6.49 8.34
CA PHE A 484 -7.71 6.35 8.86
C PHE A 484 -7.68 6.45 10.40
N GLY A 485 -8.79 6.79 11.03
CA GLY A 485 -8.82 7.27 12.40
C GLY A 485 -8.21 8.66 12.53
N GLN A 486 -8.67 9.40 13.54
CA GLN A 486 -8.21 10.74 13.88
C GLN A 486 -8.57 11.03 15.34
N ARG A 487 -8.06 12.13 15.92
CA ARG A 487 -8.51 12.56 17.24
C ARG A 487 -10.00 12.89 17.21
N GLU A 488 -10.69 12.58 18.30
CA GLU A 488 -12.10 12.96 18.46
C GLU A 488 -12.28 14.47 18.31
N GLY A 489 -13.36 14.90 17.66
CA GLY A 489 -13.62 16.32 17.36
C GLY A 489 -12.75 16.93 16.25
N THR A 490 -11.86 16.15 15.63
CA THR A 490 -11.09 16.57 14.44
C THR A 490 -11.59 15.88 13.19
N HIS A 491 -11.44 16.53 12.04
CA HIS A 491 -11.93 16.05 10.75
C HIS A 491 -10.90 16.30 9.67
N HIS A 492 -10.65 15.31 8.82
CA HIS A 492 -9.61 15.36 7.79
C HIS A 492 -10.08 14.70 6.50
N PHE A 493 -9.29 14.84 5.45
CA PHE A 493 -9.32 13.92 4.31
C PHE A 493 -7.90 13.70 3.79
N ARG A 494 -7.63 12.53 3.22
CA ARG A 494 -6.39 12.26 2.51
C ARG A 494 -6.55 12.58 1.03
N MET A 495 -5.59 13.33 0.50
CA MET A 495 -5.45 13.57 -0.93
C MET A 495 -4.04 13.22 -1.39
N THR A 496 -3.92 12.66 -2.59
CA THR A 496 -2.60 12.41 -3.20
C THR A 496 -2.08 13.59 -4.00
N ILE A 497 -0.76 13.79 -3.95
CA ILE A 497 -0.03 14.76 -4.80
C ILE A 497 0.36 14.17 -6.16
N LEU A 498 -0.13 12.97 -6.50
CA LEU A 498 0.24 12.24 -7.70
C LEU A 498 -0.14 12.88 -9.05
N PRO A 499 -1.31 13.53 -9.21
CA PRO A 499 -1.68 14.14 -10.48
C PRO A 499 -0.56 15.04 -11.05
N PRO A 500 -0.46 15.18 -12.39
CA PRO A 500 0.46 16.14 -13.00
C PRO A 500 0.19 17.56 -12.49
N VAL A 501 1.21 18.42 -12.43
CA VAL A 501 1.15 19.75 -11.78
C VAL A 501 -0.07 20.56 -12.22
N GLU A 502 -0.35 20.64 -13.52
CA GLU A 502 -1.48 21.43 -14.02
C GLU A 502 -2.83 20.82 -13.63
N LYS A 503 -2.96 19.48 -13.68
CA LYS A 503 -4.17 18.80 -13.20
C LYS A 503 -4.34 18.98 -11.69
N LEU A 504 -3.24 18.93 -10.93
CA LEU A 504 -3.26 19.16 -9.49
C LEU A 504 -3.72 20.58 -9.14
N LYS A 505 -3.25 21.62 -9.85
CA LYS A 505 -3.75 22.99 -9.67
C LYS A 505 -5.26 23.07 -9.89
N THR A 506 -5.77 22.44 -10.95
CA THR A 506 -7.22 22.39 -11.21
C THR A 506 -7.97 21.66 -10.11
N VAL A 507 -7.46 20.53 -9.62
CA VAL A 507 -8.04 19.77 -8.51
C VAL A 507 -8.11 20.64 -7.25
N LEU A 508 -7.00 21.26 -6.88
CA LEU A 508 -6.92 22.12 -5.68
C LEU A 508 -7.85 23.33 -5.77
N GLN A 509 -7.94 23.97 -6.95
CA GLN A 509 -8.87 25.07 -7.16
C GLN A 509 -10.32 24.63 -7.00
N LYS A 510 -10.71 23.50 -7.59
CA LYS A 510 -12.06 22.93 -7.43
C LYS A 510 -12.37 22.57 -5.96
N VAL A 511 -11.39 22.03 -5.23
CA VAL A 511 -11.54 21.74 -3.79
C VAL A 511 -11.74 23.04 -3.00
N LYS A 512 -10.96 24.08 -3.31
CA LYS A 512 -11.11 25.41 -2.69
C LYS A 512 -12.51 25.99 -2.94
N ASP A 513 -12.96 26.00 -4.19
CA ASP A 513 -14.26 26.57 -4.56
C ASP A 513 -15.41 25.80 -3.91
N PHE A 514 -15.33 24.46 -3.92
CA PHE A 514 -16.27 23.61 -3.19
C PHE A 514 -16.27 23.91 -1.69
N HIS A 515 -15.09 24.01 -1.07
CA HIS A 515 -14.97 24.23 0.36
C HIS A 515 -15.64 25.54 0.79
N ILE A 516 -15.37 26.64 0.06
CA ILE A 516 -15.97 27.95 0.35
C ILE A 516 -17.50 27.86 0.26
N ASN A 517 -18.04 27.30 -0.83
CA ASN A 517 -19.48 27.12 -0.99
C ASN A 517 -20.10 26.21 0.09
N PHE A 518 -19.38 25.17 0.50
CA PHE A 518 -19.80 24.27 1.56
C PHE A 518 -19.89 25.02 2.89
N LEU A 519 -18.89 25.83 3.24
CA LEU A 519 -18.91 26.65 4.44
C LEU A 519 -20.05 27.67 4.39
N ASP A 520 -20.25 28.38 3.29
CA ASP A 520 -21.31 29.37 3.13
C ASP A 520 -22.71 28.76 3.33
N LYS A 521 -22.91 27.51 2.86
CA LYS A 521 -24.16 26.77 3.02
C LYS A 521 -24.47 26.43 4.49
N PHE A 522 -23.44 26.18 5.30
CA PHE A 522 -23.61 25.72 6.68
C PHE A 522 -23.24 26.78 7.73
N CYS A 523 -22.73 27.95 7.34
CA CYS A 523 -22.44 29.07 8.22
C CYS A 523 -23.58 30.08 8.26
N SER A 524 -23.69 30.78 9.38
CA SER A 524 -24.62 31.88 9.60
C SER A 524 -23.80 33.14 9.90
N GLY A 525 -22.99 33.59 8.95
CA GLY A 525 -22.05 34.71 9.09
C GLY A 525 -20.64 34.40 8.55
N PRO A 526 -19.76 35.40 8.42
CA PRO A 526 -18.41 35.21 7.89
C PRO A 526 -17.55 34.34 8.80
N PHE A 527 -16.79 33.40 8.20
CA PHE A 527 -15.87 32.53 8.92
C PHE A 527 -14.70 33.33 9.52
N PRO A 528 -14.32 33.12 10.78
CA PRO A 528 -13.13 33.77 11.34
C PRO A 528 -11.87 33.31 10.60
N VAL A 529 -11.21 34.22 9.90
CA VAL A 529 -9.89 34.00 9.31
C VAL A 529 -8.89 33.96 10.46
N ARG A 530 -8.28 32.80 10.72
CA ARG A 530 -7.22 32.68 11.72
C ARG A 530 -5.98 33.39 11.17
N ALA A 531 -5.39 34.30 11.96
CA ALA A 531 -4.09 34.88 11.63
C ALA A 531 -3.04 33.74 11.53
N PRO A 532 -2.09 33.82 10.57
CA PRO A 532 -1.04 32.81 10.47
C PRO A 532 -0.28 32.75 11.80
N PRO A 533 0.15 31.55 12.25
CA PRO A 533 0.99 31.45 13.43
C PRO A 533 2.26 32.29 13.21
N ASN A 534 2.63 33.06 14.23
CA ASN A 534 3.89 33.81 14.23
C ASN A 534 5.01 32.88 13.79
N LYS A 535 5.82 33.31 12.81
CA LYS A 535 7.03 32.62 12.41
C LYS A 535 7.83 32.30 13.68
N VAL A 536 7.89 31.03 14.04
CA VAL A 536 8.91 30.53 14.97
C VAL A 536 10.22 30.76 14.23
N VAL A 537 10.98 31.76 14.68
CA VAL A 537 12.38 31.89 14.33
C VAL A 537 13.05 30.68 14.97
N ILE A 538 13.37 29.69 14.14
CA ILE A 538 14.26 28.57 14.50
C ILE A 538 15.68 29.12 14.56
#